data_AF-A0A2N2Z2T0-F1
#
_entry.id   AF-A0A2N2Z2T0-F1
#
_cell.length_a   1.000
_cell.length_b   1.000
_cell.length_c   1.000
_cell.angle_alpha   90.00
_cell.angle_beta   90.00
_cell.angle_gamma   90.00
#
_symmetry.space_group_name_H-M   'P 1'
#
loop_
_entity.id
_entity.type
_entity.pdbx_description
1 polymer ?
#
loop_
_entity_poly.entity_id
_entity_poly.type
_entity_poly.pdbx_seq_one_letter_code
_entity_poly.pdbx_strand_id
1 'polypeptide(L)'
;MKKLIIAIFITVAATISLQAQETLKLQEDIRTQDTVKIAAPPVMDSSFYMKSIFSLLSEPGPASNRVTVEQSKAIEGAFTAHIASAASKKMNGFRVRIYFDNSQYARSRSGDVSAQFASRFPAIQVYRTYTNPYFKVTVGDFRTKSDAMRMLKQIEAEFPSAFVVREQINFPPL
;
A
#
# COMPACT_ATOMS: atom_id res chain seq x y z
N MET A 1 55.07 21.35 -48.44
CA MET A 1 54.76 21.48 -46.99
C MET A 1 53.28 21.72 -46.71
N LYS A 2 52.56 22.62 -47.43
CA LYS A 2 51.13 22.91 -47.20
C LYS A 2 50.17 21.72 -47.37
N LYS A 3 50.41 20.83 -48.34
CA LYS A 3 49.57 19.64 -48.59
C LYS A 3 49.66 18.56 -47.48
N LEU A 4 50.80 18.48 -46.78
CA LEU A 4 51.01 17.54 -45.68
C LEU A 4 50.22 17.96 -44.42
N ILE A 5 50.19 19.27 -44.15
CA ILE A 5 49.47 19.84 -43.00
C ILE A 5 47.96 19.62 -43.14
N ILE A 6 47.41 19.79 -44.34
CA ILE A 6 45.97 19.56 -44.62
C ILE A 6 45.61 18.08 -44.43
N ALA A 7 46.45 17.16 -44.89
CA ALA A 7 46.22 15.72 -44.73
C ALA A 7 46.20 15.30 -43.23
N ILE A 8 47.12 15.83 -42.42
CA ILE A 8 47.17 15.57 -40.98
C ILE A 8 45.91 16.11 -40.28
N PHE A 9 45.43 17.30 -40.68
CA PHE A 9 44.23 17.88 -40.08
C PHE A 9 42.96 17.06 -40.39
N ILE A 10 42.86 16.52 -41.61
CA ILE A 10 41.75 15.65 -42.02
C ILE A 10 41.78 14.34 -41.21
N THR A 11 42.96 13.73 -41.02
CA THR A 11 43.07 12.50 -40.24
C THR A 11 42.73 12.72 -38.76
N VAL A 12 43.15 13.85 -38.18
CA VAL A 12 42.85 14.17 -36.77
C VAL A 12 41.36 14.46 -36.58
N ALA A 13 40.72 15.17 -37.51
CA ALA A 13 39.28 15.41 -37.47
C ALA A 13 38.47 14.10 -37.60
N ALA A 14 38.93 13.17 -38.45
CA ALA A 14 38.31 11.86 -38.62
C ALA A 14 38.45 10.98 -37.35
N THR A 15 39.61 11.01 -36.67
CA THR A 15 39.79 10.26 -35.42
C THR A 15 38.96 10.82 -34.27
N ILE A 16 38.82 12.15 -34.16
CA ILE A 16 38.02 12.79 -33.11
C ILE A 16 36.53 12.47 -33.28
N SER A 17 36.04 12.47 -34.52
CA SER A 17 34.65 12.13 -34.83
C SER A 17 34.35 10.64 -34.58
N LEU A 18 35.29 9.74 -34.90
CA LEU A 18 35.14 8.31 -34.60
C LEU A 18 35.03 8.04 -33.09
N GLN A 19 35.89 8.70 -32.30
CA GLN A 19 35.94 8.54 -30.85
C GLN A 19 34.69 9.13 -30.16
N ALA A 20 34.14 10.24 -30.67
CA ALA A 20 32.88 10.81 -30.20
C ALA A 20 31.66 9.90 -30.50
N GLN A 21 31.73 9.14 -31.59
CA GLN A 21 30.67 8.21 -31.97
C GLN A 21 30.71 6.91 -31.15
N GLU A 22 31.89 6.50 -30.70
CA GLU A 22 32.08 5.39 -29.75
C GLU A 22 31.58 5.75 -28.33
N THR A 23 31.85 6.97 -27.85
CA THR A 23 31.36 7.42 -26.54
C THR A 23 29.83 7.59 -26.51
N LEU A 24 29.22 8.05 -27.61
CA LEU A 24 27.76 8.11 -27.74
C LEU A 24 27.11 6.72 -27.75
N LYS A 25 27.72 5.72 -28.42
CA LYS A 25 27.22 4.34 -28.41
C LYS A 25 27.35 3.66 -27.05
N LEU A 26 28.45 3.91 -26.33
CA LEU A 26 28.62 3.44 -24.95
C LEU A 26 27.61 4.08 -23.98
N GLN A 27 27.15 5.31 -24.29
CA GLN A 27 26.16 6.01 -23.47
C GLN A 27 24.72 5.59 -23.78
N GLU A 28 24.42 5.08 -24.98
CA GLU A 28 23.11 4.47 -25.30
C GLU A 28 22.92 3.08 -24.68
N ASP A 29 24.00 2.34 -24.41
CA ASP A 29 23.93 0.98 -23.82
C ASP A 29 23.72 1.00 -22.29
N ILE A 30 23.78 2.19 -21.67
CA ILE A 30 23.29 2.45 -20.30
C ILE A 30 21.81 2.88 -20.38
N ARG A 31 21.03 2.25 -21.25
CA ARG A 31 19.60 2.11 -20.98
C ARG A 31 19.50 1.08 -19.87
N THR A 32 19.50 1.57 -18.63
CA THR A 32 19.12 0.81 -17.45
C THR A 32 17.94 -0.07 -17.84
N GLN A 33 18.18 -1.37 -17.95
CA GLN A 33 17.08 -2.31 -18.03
C GLN A 33 16.30 -2.09 -16.76
N ASP A 34 15.13 -1.45 -16.88
CA ASP A 34 14.21 -1.28 -15.78
C ASP A 34 13.95 -2.69 -15.25
N THR A 35 14.56 -2.98 -14.12
CA THR A 35 14.38 -4.24 -13.45
C THR A 35 12.98 -4.16 -12.86
N VAL A 36 11.99 -4.58 -13.64
CA VAL A 36 10.59 -4.72 -13.20
C VAL A 36 10.52 -5.96 -12.31
N LYS A 37 11.23 -5.92 -11.18
CA LYS A 37 10.99 -6.81 -10.05
C LYS A 37 9.76 -6.27 -9.35
N ILE A 38 8.61 -6.83 -9.72
CA ILE A 38 7.36 -6.60 -8.99
C ILE A 38 7.48 -7.40 -7.69
N ALA A 39 8.05 -6.77 -6.66
CA ALA A 39 7.89 -7.26 -5.31
C ALA A 39 6.42 -7.06 -4.93
N ALA A 40 5.79 -8.08 -4.33
CA ALA A 40 4.51 -7.88 -3.69
C ALA A 40 4.69 -6.73 -2.67
N PRO A 41 3.78 -5.73 -2.63
CA PRO A 41 3.88 -4.69 -1.63
C PRO A 41 3.96 -5.34 -0.25
N PRO A 42 4.82 -4.82 0.66
CA PRO A 42 4.90 -5.37 2.00
C PRO A 42 3.50 -5.42 2.60
N VAL A 43 3.19 -6.50 3.31
CA VAL A 43 1.97 -6.56 4.11
C VAL A 43 2.08 -5.40 5.10
N MET A 44 1.12 -4.49 5.01
CA MET A 44 1.04 -3.27 5.80
C MET A 44 1.24 -3.63 7.28
N ASP A 45 2.42 -3.33 7.81
CA ASP A 45 2.76 -3.54 9.22
C ASP A 45 2.64 -2.23 10.00
N SER A 46 2.70 -2.33 11.33
CA SER A 46 2.61 -1.15 12.20
C SER A 46 3.74 -0.12 12.00
N SER A 47 4.82 -0.45 11.29
CA SER A 47 5.95 0.45 11.03
C SER A 47 5.64 1.48 9.94
N PHE A 48 4.63 1.22 9.10
CA PHE A 48 4.15 2.14 8.07
C PHE A 48 3.03 3.07 8.55
N TYR A 49 2.45 2.79 9.72
CA TYR A 49 1.35 3.58 10.25
C TYR A 49 1.76 5.04 10.48
N MET A 50 0.98 5.98 9.95
CA MET A 50 1.21 7.44 10.01
C MET A 50 2.47 7.96 9.29
N LYS A 51 3.17 7.15 8.49
CA LYS A 51 4.29 7.63 7.68
C LYS A 51 3.82 8.11 6.30
N SER A 52 4.27 9.29 5.89
CA SER A 52 4.02 9.80 4.53
C SER A 52 4.85 9.01 3.51
N ILE A 53 4.23 8.60 2.40
CA ILE A 53 4.92 7.88 1.31
C ILE A 53 6.11 8.67 0.76
N PHE A 54 6.04 10.01 0.73
CA PHE A 54 7.13 10.85 0.26
C PHE A 54 8.33 10.82 1.20
N SER A 55 8.06 10.75 2.51
CA SER A 55 9.10 10.56 3.52
C SER A 55 9.71 9.16 3.42
N LEU A 56 8.85 8.13 3.29
CA LEU A 56 9.26 6.73 3.18
C LEU A 56 10.18 6.49 1.98
N LEU A 57 9.83 7.01 0.81
CA LEU A 57 10.64 6.86 -0.40
C LEU A 57 11.99 7.56 -0.28
N SER A 58 12.06 8.64 0.51
CA SER A 58 13.29 9.40 0.72
C SER A 58 14.20 8.83 1.82
N GLU A 59 13.77 7.76 2.52
CA GLU A 59 14.59 7.08 3.52
C GLU A 59 15.79 6.38 2.84
N PRO A 60 17.01 6.45 3.42
CA PRO A 60 18.17 5.73 2.88
C PRO A 60 17.94 4.22 2.89
N GLY A 61 18.18 3.56 1.75
CA GLY A 61 18.15 2.11 1.65
C GLY A 61 19.34 1.43 2.34
N PRO A 62 19.39 0.09 2.38
CA PRO A 62 20.44 -0.67 3.06
C PRO A 62 21.87 -0.39 2.58
N ALA A 63 22.02 0.11 1.34
CA ALA A 63 23.29 0.49 0.75
C ALA A 63 23.51 2.02 0.74
N SER A 64 22.79 2.76 1.59
CA SER A 64 22.79 4.24 1.64
C SER A 64 22.33 4.92 0.34
N ASN A 65 21.65 4.18 -0.54
CA ASN A 65 21.00 4.74 -1.73
C ASN A 65 19.79 5.58 -1.31
N ARG A 66 19.65 6.79 -1.88
CA ARG A 66 18.54 7.71 -1.59
C ARG A 66 17.76 8.00 -2.85
N VAL A 67 16.43 7.85 -2.79
CA VAL A 67 15.54 8.33 -3.84
C VAL A 67 15.17 9.77 -3.49
N THR A 68 15.40 10.70 -4.40
CA THR A 68 14.95 12.09 -4.27
C THR A 68 13.63 12.23 -5.00
N VAL A 69 12.55 12.50 -4.25
CA VAL A 69 11.23 12.75 -4.83
C VAL A 69 11.03 14.26 -4.93
N GLU A 70 11.04 14.79 -6.15
CA GLU A 70 10.75 16.20 -6.40
C GLU A 70 9.30 16.37 -6.86
N GLN A 71 8.51 17.11 -6.08
CA GLN A 71 7.11 17.34 -6.33
C GLN A 71 6.69 18.72 -5.83
N SER A 72 5.62 19.26 -6.41
CA SER A 72 5.12 20.56 -5.98
C SER A 72 4.41 20.47 -4.63
N LYS A 73 4.51 21.54 -3.83
CA LYS A 73 3.77 21.68 -2.57
C LYS A 73 2.26 21.51 -2.74
N ALA A 74 1.72 21.84 -3.92
CA ALA A 74 0.33 21.65 -4.26
C ALA A 74 -0.06 20.15 -4.30
N ILE A 75 0.80 19.29 -4.86
CA ILE A 75 0.58 17.84 -4.90
C ILE A 75 0.65 17.26 -3.48
N GLU A 76 1.63 17.67 -2.68
CA GLU A 76 1.75 17.26 -1.27
C GLU A 76 0.51 17.62 -0.45
N GLY A 77 0.05 18.87 -0.60
CA GLY A 77 -1.14 19.37 0.06
C GLY A 77 -2.39 18.61 -0.38
N ALA A 78 -2.57 18.39 -1.68
CA ALA A 78 -3.70 17.63 -2.23
C ALA A 78 -3.70 16.18 -1.74
N PHE A 79 -2.54 15.53 -1.69
CA PHE A 79 -2.40 14.15 -1.20
C PHE A 79 -2.72 14.06 0.30
N THR A 80 -2.18 14.97 1.11
CA THR A 80 -2.43 15.02 2.55
C THR A 80 -3.91 15.29 2.83
N ALA A 81 -4.53 16.23 2.10
CA ALA A 81 -5.96 16.50 2.19
C ALA A 81 -6.80 15.29 1.75
N HIS A 82 -6.37 14.57 0.72
CA HIS A 82 -7.04 13.35 0.28
C HIS A 82 -7.03 12.28 1.38
N ILE A 83 -5.87 12.01 2.00
CA ILE A 83 -5.74 11.07 3.12
C ILE A 83 -6.61 11.50 4.31
N ALA A 84 -6.54 12.79 4.70
CA ALA A 84 -7.35 13.33 5.78
C ALA A 84 -8.86 13.18 5.50
N SER A 85 -9.28 13.37 4.25
CA SER A 85 -10.67 13.17 3.82
C SER A 85 -11.08 11.69 3.75
N ALA A 86 -10.13 10.75 3.71
CA ALA A 86 -10.45 9.33 3.56
C ALA A 86 -11.11 8.75 4.82
N ALA A 87 -10.74 9.23 6.01
CA ALA A 87 -11.32 8.78 7.28
C ALA A 87 -12.83 9.00 7.38
N SER A 88 -13.38 10.02 6.69
CA SER A 88 -14.81 10.31 6.68
C SER A 88 -15.57 9.62 5.55
N LYS A 89 -14.87 8.99 4.60
CA LYS A 89 -15.50 8.29 3.48
C LYS A 89 -15.92 6.88 3.90
N LYS A 90 -17.05 6.44 3.34
CA LYS A 90 -17.49 5.05 3.40
C LYS A 90 -17.36 4.45 2.01
N MET A 91 -17.08 3.15 1.95
CA MET A 91 -17.04 2.41 0.70
C MET A 91 -17.75 1.06 0.84
N ASN A 92 -18.19 0.51 -0.29
CA ASN A 92 -18.59 -0.88 -0.34
C ASN A 92 -17.36 -1.76 -0.13
N GLY A 93 -17.41 -2.63 0.88
CA GLY A 93 -16.35 -3.58 1.17
C GLY A 93 -16.89 -4.78 1.91
N PHE A 94 -16.04 -5.40 2.72
CA PHE A 94 -16.34 -6.63 3.42
C PHE A 94 -15.98 -6.52 4.90
N ARG A 95 -16.78 -7.18 5.73
CA ARG A 95 -16.48 -7.42 7.15
C ARG A 95 -16.65 -8.90 7.45
N VAL A 96 -16.10 -9.36 8.56
CA VAL A 96 -16.40 -10.70 9.08
C VAL A 96 -17.42 -10.54 10.20
N ARG A 97 -18.60 -11.14 10.06
CA ARG A 97 -19.59 -11.18 11.13
C ARG A 97 -19.26 -12.36 12.03
N ILE A 98 -19.07 -12.12 13.32
CA ILE A 98 -18.74 -13.15 14.32
C ILE A 98 -19.92 -13.51 15.23
N TYR A 99 -20.93 -12.64 15.30
CA TYR A 99 -22.15 -12.86 16.08
C TYR A 99 -23.39 -12.34 15.36
N PHE A 100 -24.48 -13.10 15.44
CA PHE A 100 -25.79 -12.75 14.91
C PHE A 100 -26.89 -13.50 15.69
N ASP A 101 -27.68 -12.79 16.50
CA ASP A 101 -28.74 -13.41 17.31
C ASP A 101 -29.78 -12.36 17.74
N ASN A 102 -31.00 -12.79 18.06
CA ASN A 102 -32.10 -11.98 18.61
C ASN A 102 -32.68 -12.55 19.91
N SER A 103 -32.06 -13.56 20.52
CA SER A 103 -32.46 -14.13 21.80
C SER A 103 -32.50 -13.10 22.95
N GLN A 104 -33.19 -13.43 24.05
CA GLN A 104 -33.27 -12.57 25.25
C GLN A 104 -31.88 -12.15 25.77
N TYR A 105 -30.90 -13.05 25.67
CA TYR A 105 -29.52 -12.81 26.10
C TYR A 105 -28.63 -12.24 25.00
N ALA A 106 -29.14 -12.02 23.78
CA ALA A 106 -28.34 -11.58 22.64
C ALA A 106 -27.66 -10.23 22.87
N ARG A 107 -28.28 -9.34 23.66
CA ARG A 107 -27.65 -8.09 24.07
C ARG A 107 -26.40 -8.35 24.91
N SER A 108 -26.46 -9.19 25.94
CA SER A 108 -25.29 -9.50 26.79
C SER A 108 -24.23 -10.24 25.98
N ARG A 109 -24.63 -11.32 25.29
CA ARG A 109 -23.74 -12.18 24.51
C ARG A 109 -23.00 -11.44 23.41
N SER A 110 -23.65 -10.51 22.72
CA SER A 110 -22.96 -9.66 21.73
C SER A 110 -21.92 -8.75 22.36
N GLY A 111 -22.13 -8.30 23.60
CA GLY A 111 -21.15 -7.57 24.38
C GLY A 111 -19.94 -8.45 24.74
N ASP A 112 -20.21 -9.64 25.28
CA ASP A 112 -19.16 -10.60 25.68
C ASP A 112 -18.29 -11.01 24.48
N VAL A 113 -18.92 -11.36 23.35
CA VAL A 113 -18.22 -11.70 22.10
C VAL A 113 -17.40 -10.51 21.57
N SER A 114 -17.93 -9.29 21.64
CA SER A 114 -17.19 -8.09 21.21
C SER A 114 -15.96 -7.83 22.06
N ALA A 115 -16.07 -7.99 23.38
CA ALA A 115 -14.97 -7.80 24.32
C ALA A 115 -13.90 -8.90 24.18
N GLN A 116 -14.34 -10.16 24.02
CA GLN A 116 -13.47 -11.30 23.78
C GLN A 116 -12.65 -11.12 22.50
N PHE A 117 -13.27 -10.64 21.42
CA PHE A 117 -12.54 -10.40 20.18
C PHE A 117 -11.55 -9.23 20.33
N ALA A 118 -11.99 -8.12 20.91
CA ALA A 118 -11.16 -6.92 21.07
C ALA A 118 -9.93 -7.16 21.95
N SER A 119 -10.01 -8.03 22.96
CA SER A 119 -8.86 -8.37 23.81
C SER A 119 -7.81 -9.20 23.07
N ARG A 120 -8.23 -10.07 22.15
CA ARG A 120 -7.33 -10.93 21.36
C ARG A 120 -6.76 -10.23 20.13
N PHE A 121 -7.55 -9.35 19.51
CA PHE A 121 -7.20 -8.65 18.27
C PHE A 121 -7.32 -7.13 18.46
N PRO A 122 -6.46 -6.51 19.29
CA PRO A 122 -6.57 -5.08 19.61
C PRO A 122 -6.39 -4.15 18.40
N ALA A 123 -5.70 -4.62 17.36
CA ALA A 123 -5.49 -3.87 16.12
C ALA A 123 -6.71 -3.87 15.17
N ILE A 124 -7.72 -4.70 15.42
CA ILE A 124 -8.86 -4.89 14.52
C ILE A 124 -10.11 -4.28 15.16
N GLN A 125 -10.74 -3.34 14.44
CA GLN A 125 -11.96 -2.72 14.94
C GLN A 125 -13.13 -3.71 15.02
N VAL A 126 -13.92 -3.56 16.08
CA VAL A 126 -15.13 -4.33 16.36
C VAL A 126 -16.33 -3.39 16.31
N TYR A 127 -17.34 -3.80 15.56
CA TYR A 127 -18.59 -3.07 15.39
C TYR A 127 -19.74 -3.91 15.94
N ARG A 128 -20.36 -3.42 17.01
CA ARG A 128 -21.57 -4.00 17.57
C ARG A 128 -22.76 -3.15 17.15
N THR A 129 -23.73 -3.75 16.47
CA THR A 129 -24.89 -3.04 15.92
C THR A 129 -26.18 -3.77 16.26
N TYR A 130 -27.23 -3.01 16.56
CA TYR A 130 -28.58 -3.52 16.71
C TYR A 130 -29.40 -3.12 15.48
N THR A 131 -29.94 -4.11 14.78
CA THR A 131 -30.93 -3.91 13.71
C THR A 131 -32.13 -4.74 14.07
N ASN A 132 -33.22 -4.12 14.51
CA ASN A 132 -34.40 -4.81 15.02
C ASN A 132 -34.77 -6.04 14.14
N PRO A 133 -34.87 -7.26 14.71
CA PRO A 133 -34.72 -7.65 16.12
C PRO A 133 -33.32 -8.16 16.54
N TYR A 134 -32.32 -8.07 15.66
CA TYR A 134 -31.02 -8.76 15.80
C TYR A 134 -29.90 -7.88 16.37
N PHE A 135 -29.10 -8.46 17.25
CA PHE A 135 -27.77 -8.00 17.61
C PHE A 135 -26.73 -8.64 16.70
N LYS A 136 -25.84 -7.80 16.17
CA LYS A 136 -24.79 -8.19 15.23
C LYS A 136 -23.44 -7.73 15.79
N VAL A 137 -22.42 -8.57 15.64
CA VAL A 137 -21.03 -8.17 15.87
C VAL A 137 -20.24 -8.49 14.60
N THR A 138 -19.68 -7.46 14.00
CA THR A 138 -18.83 -7.54 12.80
C THR A 138 -17.46 -6.96 13.10
N VAL A 139 -16.42 -7.49 12.49
CA VAL A 139 -15.03 -7.12 12.75
C VAL A 139 -14.28 -6.84 11.45
N GLY A 140 -13.35 -5.89 11.56
CA GLY A 140 -12.49 -5.44 10.47
C GLY A 140 -13.22 -4.66 9.38
N ASP A 141 -12.43 -3.94 8.58
CA ASP A 141 -12.85 -3.25 7.36
C ASP A 141 -11.95 -3.74 6.22
N PHE A 142 -12.48 -4.54 5.30
CA PHE A 142 -11.69 -5.17 4.23
C PHE A 142 -12.12 -4.68 2.85
N ARG A 143 -11.15 -4.21 2.05
CA ARG A 143 -11.39 -3.79 0.66
C ARG A 143 -11.75 -4.98 -0.23
N THR A 144 -11.09 -6.13 -0.04
CA THR A 144 -11.26 -7.32 -0.87
C THR A 144 -11.90 -8.48 -0.10
N LYS A 145 -12.62 -9.35 -0.83
CA LYS A 145 -13.20 -10.56 -0.25
C LYS A 145 -12.11 -11.53 0.22
N SER A 146 -10.96 -11.59 -0.47
CA SER A 146 -9.82 -12.44 -0.11
C SER A 146 -9.24 -12.05 1.24
N ASP A 147 -9.11 -10.76 1.55
CA ASP A 147 -8.60 -10.31 2.85
C ASP A 147 -9.57 -10.66 3.99
N ALA A 148 -10.87 -10.46 3.76
CA ALA A 148 -11.90 -10.88 4.72
C ALA A 148 -11.90 -12.41 4.92
N MET A 149 -11.66 -13.18 3.86
CA MET A 149 -11.57 -14.64 3.94
C MET A 149 -10.34 -15.10 4.73
N ARG A 150 -9.20 -14.44 4.53
CA ARG A 150 -7.99 -14.68 5.32
C ARG A 150 -8.26 -14.45 6.81
N MET A 151 -8.94 -13.35 7.14
CA MET A 151 -9.33 -13.06 8.51
C MET A 151 -10.28 -14.12 9.07
N LEU A 152 -11.29 -14.52 8.31
CA LEU A 152 -12.21 -15.58 8.71
C LEU A 152 -11.44 -16.87 9.04
N LYS A 153 -10.49 -17.28 8.19
CA LYS A 153 -9.65 -18.45 8.43
C LYS A 153 -8.80 -18.36 9.69
N GLN A 154 -8.39 -17.16 10.09
CA GLN A 154 -7.65 -16.96 11.32
C GLN A 154 -8.52 -17.14 12.57
N ILE A 155 -9.81 -16.81 12.49
CA ILE A 155 -10.69 -16.75 13.67
C ILE A 155 -11.74 -17.87 13.72
N GLU A 156 -11.91 -18.66 12.65
CA GLU A 156 -12.97 -19.67 12.53
C GLU A 156 -12.92 -20.74 13.62
N ALA A 157 -11.72 -21.04 14.15
CA ALA A 157 -11.56 -22.00 15.25
C ALA A 157 -12.18 -21.51 16.57
N GLU A 158 -12.16 -20.20 16.80
CA GLU A 158 -12.67 -19.58 18.03
C GLU A 158 -14.10 -19.06 17.88
N PHE A 159 -14.43 -18.60 16.66
CA PHE A 159 -15.71 -18.04 16.29
C PHE A 159 -16.31 -18.88 15.15
N PRO A 160 -16.83 -20.09 15.44
CA PRO A 160 -17.32 -21.01 14.40
C PRO A 160 -18.57 -20.50 13.67
N SER A 161 -19.31 -19.56 14.26
CA SER A 161 -20.43 -18.87 13.62
C SER A 161 -20.00 -17.72 12.71
N ALA A 162 -18.70 -17.53 12.48
CA ALA A 162 -18.19 -16.41 11.71
C ALA A 162 -18.37 -16.59 10.20
N PHE A 163 -18.70 -15.51 9.49
CA PHE A 163 -18.81 -15.51 8.03
C PHE A 163 -18.54 -14.13 7.42
N VAL A 164 -18.14 -14.09 6.15
CA VAL A 164 -17.89 -12.85 5.42
C VAL A 164 -19.20 -12.21 4.96
N VAL A 165 -19.37 -10.92 5.21
CA VAL A 165 -20.51 -10.11 4.76
C VAL A 165 -20.04 -8.91 3.94
N ARG A 166 -20.84 -8.51 2.95
CA ARG A 166 -20.63 -7.26 2.21
C ARG A 166 -21.39 -6.13 2.90
N GLU A 167 -20.69 -5.07 3.28
CA GLU A 167 -21.25 -3.93 4.01
C GLU A 167 -20.58 -2.62 3.59
N GLN A 168 -21.15 -1.49 4.02
CA GLN A 168 -20.48 -0.19 3.97
C GLN A 168 -19.44 -0.14 5.08
N ILE A 169 -18.17 -0.14 4.70
CA ILE A 169 -17.03 -0.09 5.59
C ILE A 169 -16.45 1.32 5.65
N ASN A 170 -15.72 1.62 6.72
CA ASN A 170 -14.84 2.79 6.70
C ASN A 170 -13.66 2.49 5.78
N PHE A 171 -13.00 3.52 5.27
CA PHE A 171 -11.74 3.29 4.58
C PHE A 171 -10.75 2.66 5.58
N PRO A 172 -10.26 1.44 5.31
CA PRO A 172 -9.26 0.87 6.19
C PRO A 172 -8.00 1.74 6.16
N PRO A 173 -7.25 1.79 7.27
CA PRO A 173 -5.97 2.50 7.30
C PRO A 173 -5.08 2.01 6.15
N LEU A 174 -4.20 2.91 5.69
CA LEU A 174 -3.12 2.64 4.73
C LEU A 174 -1.78 2.58 5.46
#